data_AF-A0A951LPF1-F1
#
_entry.id   AF-A0A951LPF1-F1
#
_cell.length_a   1.000
_cell.length_b   1.000
_cell.length_c   1.000
_cell.angle_alpha   90.00
_cell.angle_beta   90.00
_cell.angle_gamma   90.00
#
_symmetry.space_group_name_H-M   'P 1'
#
loop_
_entity.id
_entity.type
_entity.pdbx_description
1 polymer ?
#
loop_
_entity_poly.entity_id
_entity_poly.type
_entity_poly.pdbx_seq_one_letter_code
_entity_poly.pdbx_strand_id
1 'polypeptide(L)'
;FVENGFRSWKTAIGDVAAAGRWLVREKIADPAKLAIVGWSYGGYAALQAAATEPGLFKAVVAIAPVTDLQQLKDDARYYTNAANVADEIGTGPHVAEGSPLRRAAEINAPVLLFHGDRDLNVNVIHSRRMDEALRGAGKSSELTIFPGLEHDLADSDVRTRMLTRIGAFLSTAIGGGSAH
;
A
#
# COMPACT_ATOMS: atom_id res chain seq x y z
N PHE A 1 13.92 13.82 -18.89
CA PHE A 1 12.59 13.38 -18.42
C PHE A 1 12.51 11.84 -18.31
N VAL A 2 13.56 11.17 -17.79
CA VAL A 2 13.83 9.72 -18.05
C VAL A 2 13.76 8.84 -16.79
N GLU A 3 13.05 9.27 -15.75
CA GLU A 3 12.84 8.44 -14.55
C GLU A 3 11.36 8.44 -14.17
N ASN A 4 10.78 7.25 -14.05
CA ASN A 4 9.37 7.02 -13.70
C ASN A 4 9.16 6.88 -12.18
N GLY A 5 7.94 6.60 -11.75
CA GLY A 5 7.52 6.56 -10.35
C GLY A 5 8.30 5.60 -9.43
N PHE A 6 8.85 4.48 -9.92
CA PHE A 6 9.63 3.57 -9.07
C PHE A 6 11.08 4.01 -8.91
N ARG A 7 11.71 4.55 -9.97
CA ARG A 7 13.07 5.11 -9.89
C ARG A 7 13.10 6.41 -9.08
N SER A 8 12.04 7.21 -9.20
CA SER A 8 11.87 8.49 -8.51
C SER A 8 10.91 8.40 -7.31
N TRP A 9 10.76 7.21 -6.70
CA TRP A 9 9.74 6.96 -5.68
C TRP A 9 9.78 7.96 -4.52
N LYS A 10 10.97 8.44 -4.14
CA LYS A 10 11.12 9.45 -3.07
C LYS A 10 10.32 10.72 -3.37
N THR A 11 10.33 11.17 -4.62
CA THR A 11 9.55 12.33 -5.07
C THR A 11 8.06 11.99 -5.08
N ALA A 12 7.67 10.91 -5.77
CA ALA A 12 6.26 10.55 -5.91
C ALA A 12 5.57 10.30 -4.56
N ILE A 13 6.22 9.58 -3.65
CA ILE A 13 5.72 9.33 -2.29
C ILE A 13 5.82 10.57 -1.42
N GLY A 14 6.86 11.39 -1.61
CA GLY A 14 7.00 12.70 -0.98
C GLY A 14 5.83 13.62 -1.31
N ASP A 15 5.35 13.63 -2.55
CA ASP A 15 4.20 14.42 -3.00
C ASP A 15 2.90 13.93 -2.35
N VAL A 16 2.69 12.61 -2.24
CA VAL A 16 1.54 12.03 -1.52
C VAL A 16 1.53 12.47 -0.06
N ALA A 17 2.67 12.38 0.62
CA ALA A 17 2.81 12.85 2.00
C ALA A 17 2.62 14.37 2.13
N ALA A 18 3.15 15.14 1.18
CA ALA A 18 3.01 16.59 1.14
C ALA A 18 1.55 17.01 0.99
N ALA A 19 0.78 16.31 0.14
CA ALA A 19 -0.66 16.51 0.00
C ALA A 19 -1.40 16.21 1.31
N GLY A 20 -1.07 15.10 2.00
CA GLY A 20 -1.63 14.78 3.32
C GLY A 20 -1.35 15.87 4.36
N ARG A 21 -0.10 16.35 4.46
CA ARG A 21 0.24 17.47 5.35
C ARG A 21 -0.45 18.77 4.94
N TRP A 22 -0.64 19.01 3.64
CA TRP A 22 -1.33 20.18 3.14
C TRP A 22 -2.80 20.17 3.58
N LEU A 23 -3.51 19.05 3.45
CA LEU A 23 -4.90 18.91 3.93
C LEU A 23 -5.04 19.24 5.42
N VAL A 24 -4.06 18.83 6.24
CA VAL A 24 -4.01 19.14 7.67
C VAL A 24 -3.76 20.63 7.92
N ARG A 25 -2.77 21.24 7.22
CA ARG A 25 -2.44 22.67 7.38
C ARG A 25 -3.60 23.57 6.99
N GLU A 26 -4.30 23.23 5.91
CA GLU A 26 -5.48 23.96 5.44
C GLU A 26 -6.75 23.67 6.27
N LYS A 27 -6.64 22.84 7.32
CA LYS A 27 -7.75 22.44 8.20
C LYS A 27 -8.90 21.74 7.46
N ILE A 28 -8.60 21.12 6.32
CA ILE A 28 -9.54 20.28 5.57
C ILE A 28 -9.64 18.89 6.23
N ALA A 29 -8.52 18.37 6.75
CA ALA A 29 -8.45 17.10 7.45
C ALA A 29 -8.02 17.28 8.91
N ASP A 30 -8.70 16.57 9.82
CA ASP A 30 -8.26 16.44 11.21
C ASP A 30 -6.96 15.60 11.26
N PRO A 31 -5.85 16.12 11.82
CA PRO A 31 -4.58 15.39 11.92
C PRO A 31 -4.71 14.08 12.71
N ALA A 32 -5.71 13.95 13.58
CA ALA A 32 -5.99 12.72 14.32
C ALA A 32 -6.82 11.70 13.51
N LYS A 33 -7.28 12.05 12.31
CA LYS A 33 -8.20 11.23 11.50
C LYS A 33 -7.78 11.05 10.04
N LEU A 34 -6.56 11.41 9.67
CA LEU A 34 -6.08 11.26 8.30
C LEU A 34 -5.75 9.78 8.01
N ALA A 35 -6.40 9.19 7.00
CA ALA A 35 -6.15 7.84 6.53
C ALA A 35 -5.72 7.84 5.05
N ILE A 36 -5.04 6.77 4.62
CA ILE A 36 -4.64 6.58 3.22
C ILE A 36 -5.13 5.23 2.70
N VAL A 37 -5.69 5.24 1.50
CA VAL A 37 -6.25 4.07 0.82
C VAL A 37 -5.68 4.02 -0.58
N GLY A 38 -5.22 2.86 -1.02
CA GLY A 38 -4.75 2.70 -2.39
C GLY A 38 -4.82 1.27 -2.90
N TRP A 39 -4.89 1.13 -4.22
CA TRP A 39 -4.92 -0.13 -4.94
C TRP A 39 -3.71 -0.23 -5.87
N SER A 40 -3.07 -1.39 -5.97
CA SER A 40 -1.95 -1.64 -6.90
C SER A 40 -0.76 -0.75 -6.56
N TYR A 41 -0.28 0.05 -7.52
CA TYR A 41 0.68 1.12 -7.24
C TYR A 41 0.18 2.11 -6.17
N GLY A 42 -1.12 2.36 -6.09
CA GLY A 42 -1.69 3.14 -4.99
C GLY A 42 -1.52 2.46 -3.63
N GLY A 43 -1.62 1.12 -3.58
CA GLY A 43 -1.37 0.34 -2.36
C GLY A 43 0.11 0.37 -1.96
N TYR A 44 1.00 0.30 -2.95
CA TYR A 44 2.43 0.61 -2.77
C TYR A 44 2.64 1.99 -2.16
N ALA A 45 2.03 3.02 -2.75
CA ALA A 45 2.17 4.39 -2.30
C ALA A 45 1.61 4.59 -0.88
N ALA A 46 0.49 3.96 -0.56
CA ALA A 46 -0.09 3.98 0.78
C ALA A 46 0.86 3.40 1.85
N LEU A 47 1.43 2.23 1.58
CA LEU A 47 2.38 1.57 2.49
C LEU A 47 3.70 2.36 2.60
N GLN A 48 4.26 2.79 1.47
CA GLN A 48 5.54 3.50 1.46
C GLN A 48 5.41 4.89 2.11
N ALA A 49 4.31 5.61 1.88
CA ALA A 49 4.04 6.90 2.53
C ALA A 49 3.92 6.75 4.05
N ALA A 50 3.22 5.71 4.51
CA ALA A 50 3.09 5.41 5.94
C ALA A 50 4.43 5.02 6.60
N ALA A 51 5.33 4.37 5.85
CA ALA A 51 6.68 4.07 6.31
C ALA A 51 7.61 5.29 6.31
N THR A 52 7.54 6.17 5.30
CA THR A 52 8.34 7.42 5.24
C THR A 52 7.90 8.47 6.25
N GLU A 53 6.62 8.47 6.63
CA GLU A 53 6.05 9.47 7.54
C GLU A 53 5.34 8.78 8.72
N PRO A 54 6.09 8.11 9.62
CA PRO A 54 5.51 7.40 10.74
C PRO A 54 4.70 8.37 11.63
N GLY A 55 3.38 8.26 11.55
CA GLY A 55 2.45 9.08 12.35
C GLY A 55 1.64 10.11 11.58
N LEU A 56 1.91 10.34 10.28
CA LEU A 56 1.04 11.20 9.46
C LEU A 56 -0.34 10.55 9.27
N PHE A 57 -0.35 9.29 8.83
CA PHE A 57 -1.58 8.53 8.64
C PHE A 57 -1.92 7.72 9.89
N LYS A 58 -3.21 7.62 10.20
CA LYS A 58 -3.76 6.90 11.36
C LYS A 58 -4.37 5.56 11.00
N ALA A 59 -4.56 5.31 9.72
CA ALA A 59 -4.96 4.03 9.16
C ALA A 59 -4.45 3.91 7.72
N VAL A 60 -4.05 2.71 7.32
CA VAL A 60 -3.58 2.41 5.96
C VAL A 60 -4.42 1.26 5.39
N VAL A 61 -4.93 1.44 4.18
CA VAL A 61 -5.59 0.38 3.42
C VAL A 61 -4.85 0.19 2.10
N ALA A 62 -4.42 -1.04 1.83
CA ALA A 62 -3.68 -1.38 0.63
C ALA A 62 -4.28 -2.61 -0.06
N ILE A 63 -4.80 -2.42 -1.27
CA ILE A 63 -5.47 -3.44 -2.08
C ILE A 63 -4.52 -3.88 -3.20
N ALA A 64 -4.32 -5.18 -3.38
CA ALA A 64 -3.37 -5.76 -4.33
C ALA A 64 -2.02 -5.01 -4.43
N PRO A 65 -1.36 -4.67 -3.30
CA PRO A 65 -0.23 -3.74 -3.31
C PRO A 65 1.05 -4.39 -3.81
N VAL A 66 1.85 -3.61 -4.55
CA VAL A 66 3.28 -3.91 -4.73
C VAL A 66 4.00 -3.62 -3.41
N THR A 67 4.76 -4.58 -2.89
CA THR A 67 5.48 -4.44 -1.60
C THR A 67 6.99 -4.65 -1.66
N ASP A 68 7.49 -5.29 -2.72
CA ASP A 68 8.92 -5.48 -2.95
C ASP A 68 9.24 -5.33 -4.44
N LEU A 69 10.02 -4.32 -4.79
CA LEU A 69 10.30 -4.00 -6.19
C LEU A 69 11.16 -5.07 -6.87
N GLN A 70 12.01 -5.77 -6.13
CA GLN A 70 12.78 -6.88 -6.69
C GLN A 70 11.89 -8.10 -6.94
N GLN A 71 11.00 -8.42 -6.00
CA GLN A 71 10.00 -9.48 -6.19
C GLN A 71 9.12 -9.20 -7.41
N LEU A 72 8.65 -7.96 -7.59
CA LEU A 72 7.83 -7.60 -8.76
C LEU A 72 8.58 -7.81 -10.08
N LYS A 73 9.88 -7.50 -10.14
CA LYS A 73 10.72 -7.83 -11.30
C LYS A 73 10.81 -9.32 -11.52
N ASP A 74 10.98 -10.09 -10.44
CA ASP A 74 11.17 -11.54 -10.49
C ASP A 74 9.89 -12.25 -10.96
N ASP A 75 8.72 -11.80 -10.49
CA ASP A 75 7.42 -12.28 -10.91
C ASP A 75 7.16 -11.99 -12.40
N ALA A 76 7.57 -10.81 -12.87
CA ALA A 76 7.40 -10.40 -14.26
C ALA A 76 8.27 -11.17 -15.26
N ARG A 77 9.33 -11.87 -14.84
CA ARG A 77 10.32 -12.52 -15.73
C ARG A 77 9.71 -13.54 -16.70
N TYR A 78 8.56 -14.10 -16.35
CA TYR A 78 7.87 -15.12 -17.15
C TYR A 78 6.76 -14.54 -18.04
N TYR A 79 6.58 -13.22 -18.05
CA TYR A 79 5.56 -12.53 -18.83
C TYR A 79 6.16 -11.70 -19.96
N THR A 80 5.36 -11.38 -20.97
CA THR A 80 5.79 -10.63 -22.16
C THR A 80 6.20 -9.19 -21.85
N ASN A 81 5.77 -8.63 -20.72
CA ASN A 81 6.10 -7.29 -20.25
C ASN A 81 7.36 -7.24 -19.36
N ALA A 82 8.11 -8.35 -19.20
CA ALA A 82 9.28 -8.43 -18.32
C ALA A 82 10.28 -7.28 -18.53
N ALA A 83 10.59 -6.94 -19.78
CA ALA A 83 11.52 -5.86 -20.11
C ALA A 83 10.99 -4.49 -19.67
N ASN A 84 9.68 -4.25 -19.80
CA ASN A 84 9.06 -3.01 -19.38
C ASN A 84 9.08 -2.88 -17.85
N VAL A 85 8.72 -3.93 -17.11
CA VAL A 85 8.78 -3.94 -15.65
C VAL A 85 10.22 -3.74 -15.15
N ALA A 86 11.19 -4.40 -15.79
CA ALA A 86 12.60 -4.26 -15.44
C ALA A 86 13.13 -2.85 -15.70
N ASP A 87 12.73 -2.21 -16.82
CA ASP A 87 13.07 -0.81 -17.08
C ASP A 87 12.33 0.10 -16.11
N GLU A 88 11.03 -0.10 -15.87
CA GLU A 88 10.26 0.74 -14.95
C GLU A 88 10.90 0.78 -13.56
N ILE A 89 11.22 -0.38 -12.99
CA ILE A 89 11.83 -0.48 -11.66
C ILE A 89 13.32 -0.10 -11.69
N GLY A 90 14.03 -0.42 -12.77
CA GLY A 90 15.47 -0.20 -12.89
C GLY A 90 16.30 -1.09 -11.96
N THR A 91 17.53 -0.66 -11.70
CA THR A 91 18.51 -1.35 -10.84
C THR A 91 19.23 -0.34 -9.96
N GLY A 92 19.44 -0.65 -8.68
CA GLY A 92 20.16 0.23 -7.76
C GLY A 92 19.61 0.17 -6.34
N PRO A 93 20.18 0.96 -5.42
CA PRO A 93 19.75 1.02 -4.02
C PRO A 93 18.27 1.39 -3.86
N HIS A 94 17.72 2.20 -4.77
CA HIS A 94 16.33 2.64 -4.73
C HIS A 94 15.33 1.47 -4.83
N VAL A 95 15.70 0.35 -5.45
CA VAL A 95 14.85 -0.86 -5.49
C VAL A 95 14.64 -1.39 -4.08
N ALA A 96 15.70 -1.42 -3.28
CA ALA A 96 15.64 -1.85 -1.89
C ALA A 96 14.93 -0.82 -1.01
N GLU A 97 15.35 0.45 -1.08
CA GLU A 97 14.81 1.56 -0.29
C GLU A 97 13.32 1.82 -0.58
N GLY A 98 12.95 1.67 -1.85
CA GLY A 98 11.60 1.86 -2.35
C GLY A 98 10.73 0.63 -2.19
N SER A 99 11.08 -0.37 -1.38
CA SER A 99 10.24 -1.54 -1.10
C SER A 99 9.66 -1.47 0.32
N PRO A 100 8.35 -1.21 0.50
CA PRO A 100 7.76 -1.03 1.83
C PRO A 100 7.83 -2.30 2.70
N LEU A 101 7.97 -3.49 2.10
CA LEU A 101 8.18 -4.73 2.84
C LEU A 101 9.39 -4.65 3.78
N ARG A 102 10.47 -3.98 3.35
CA ARG A 102 11.69 -3.81 4.17
C ARG A 102 11.54 -2.80 5.30
N ARG A 103 10.43 -2.05 5.30
CA ARG A 103 10.14 -0.94 6.22
C ARG A 103 8.88 -1.17 7.04
N ALA A 104 8.39 -2.42 7.11
CA ALA A 104 7.18 -2.77 7.85
C ALA A 104 7.23 -2.30 9.32
N ALA A 105 8.40 -2.37 9.97
CA ALA A 105 8.59 -1.92 11.35
C ALA A 105 8.42 -0.41 11.56
N GLU A 106 8.51 0.40 10.49
CA GLU A 106 8.35 1.85 10.52
C GLU A 106 6.88 2.27 10.40
N ILE A 107 6.00 1.37 9.95
CA ILE A 107 4.56 1.64 9.79
C ILE A 107 3.89 1.51 11.16
N ASN A 108 3.52 2.66 11.76
CA ASN A 108 2.89 2.70 13.09
C ASN A 108 1.37 2.56 13.05
N ALA A 109 0.73 3.00 11.96
CA ALA A 109 -0.71 2.88 11.81
C ALA A 109 -1.13 1.42 11.61
N PRO A 110 -2.35 1.03 12.05
CA PRO A 110 -2.93 -0.24 11.64
C PRO A 110 -3.06 -0.31 10.12
N VAL A 111 -2.84 -1.50 9.55
CA VAL A 111 -2.88 -1.77 8.11
C VAL A 111 -3.95 -2.81 7.79
N LEU A 112 -4.76 -2.53 6.79
CA LEU A 112 -5.73 -3.47 6.22
C LEU A 112 -5.35 -3.79 4.77
N LEU A 113 -5.18 -5.08 4.49
CA LEU A 113 -4.74 -5.61 3.20
C LEU A 113 -5.83 -6.46 2.54
N PHE A 114 -5.95 -6.32 1.23
CA PHE A 114 -6.81 -7.16 0.39
C PHE A 114 -6.04 -7.66 -0.83
N HIS A 115 -6.31 -8.89 -1.29
CA HIS A 115 -5.68 -9.41 -2.51
C HIS A 115 -6.50 -10.56 -3.11
N GLY A 116 -6.52 -10.69 -4.44
CA GLY A 116 -6.97 -11.91 -5.12
C GLY A 116 -5.84 -12.95 -5.16
N ASP A 117 -6.13 -14.25 -5.02
CA ASP A 117 -5.08 -15.27 -5.05
C ASP A 117 -4.66 -15.70 -6.47
N ARG A 118 -5.37 -15.22 -7.50
CA ARG A 118 -5.03 -15.41 -8.92
C ARG A 118 -4.56 -14.12 -9.59
N ASP A 119 -4.14 -13.13 -8.81
CA ASP A 119 -3.59 -11.88 -9.34
C ASP A 119 -2.32 -12.14 -10.16
N LEU A 120 -2.40 -11.87 -11.47
CA LEU A 120 -1.31 -12.04 -12.43
C LEU A 120 -0.48 -10.75 -12.59
N ASN A 121 -0.96 -9.61 -12.09
CA ASN A 121 -0.24 -8.34 -12.17
C ASN A 121 0.71 -8.19 -10.99
N VAL A 122 0.21 -8.48 -9.79
CA VAL A 122 0.96 -8.43 -8.54
C VAL A 122 0.70 -9.74 -7.81
N ASN A 123 1.73 -10.57 -7.66
CA ASN A 123 1.51 -11.87 -7.02
C ASN A 123 1.04 -11.67 -5.56
N VAL A 124 0.05 -12.45 -5.13
CA VAL A 124 -0.50 -12.46 -3.78
C VAL A 124 0.55 -12.56 -2.67
N ILE A 125 1.74 -13.11 -2.97
CA ILE A 125 2.89 -13.17 -2.07
C ILE A 125 3.28 -11.79 -1.52
N HIS A 126 3.05 -10.72 -2.28
CA HIS A 126 3.29 -9.35 -1.83
C HIS A 126 2.49 -8.99 -0.58
N SER A 127 1.20 -9.29 -0.57
CA SER A 127 0.34 -9.06 0.60
C SER A 127 0.65 -10.02 1.73
N ARG A 128 0.90 -11.31 1.43
CA ARG A 128 1.21 -12.31 2.47
C ARG A 128 2.48 -11.95 3.24
N ARG A 129 3.55 -11.61 2.52
CA ARG A 129 4.83 -11.22 3.14
C ARG A 129 4.72 -9.90 3.89
N MET A 130 3.92 -8.95 3.39
CA MET A 130 3.71 -7.68 4.09
C MET A 130 2.94 -7.89 5.40
N ASP A 131 1.87 -8.67 5.39
CA ASP A 131 1.12 -9.01 6.61
C ASP A 131 2.01 -9.70 7.64
N GLU A 132 2.80 -10.69 7.20
CA GLU A 132 3.76 -11.39 8.05
C GLU A 132 4.82 -10.43 8.62
N ALA A 133 5.41 -9.56 7.81
CA ALA A 133 6.43 -8.61 8.26
C ALA A 133 5.87 -7.57 9.24
N LEU A 134 4.66 -7.05 8.99
CA LEU A 134 3.99 -6.12 9.91
C LEU A 134 3.72 -6.78 11.25
N ARG A 135 3.13 -7.98 11.24
CA ARG A 135 2.82 -8.73 12.47
C ARG A 135 4.08 -9.15 13.21
N GLY A 136 5.11 -9.58 12.48
CA GLY A 136 6.43 -9.92 13.04
C GLY A 136 7.11 -8.72 13.71
N ALA A 137 6.85 -7.50 13.24
CA ALA A 137 7.30 -6.25 13.86
C ALA A 137 6.35 -5.74 14.98
N GLY A 138 5.35 -6.53 15.40
CA GLY A 138 4.39 -6.15 16.44
C GLY A 138 3.37 -5.09 16.00
N LYS A 139 3.19 -4.88 14.69
CA LYS A 139 2.20 -3.94 14.15
C LYS A 139 0.84 -4.60 13.95
N SER A 140 -0.22 -3.80 13.98
CA SER A 140 -1.57 -4.26 13.65
C SER A 140 -1.73 -4.38 12.14
N SER A 141 -1.96 -5.60 11.67
CA SER A 141 -2.21 -5.91 10.26
C SER A 141 -3.31 -6.94 10.14
N GLU A 142 -4.19 -6.75 9.17
CA GLU A 142 -5.22 -7.70 8.77
C GLU A 142 -5.15 -7.94 7.27
N LEU A 143 -5.21 -9.21 6.86
CA LEU A 143 -5.17 -9.59 5.45
C LEU A 143 -6.40 -10.42 5.08
N THR A 144 -7.13 -9.97 4.05
CA THR A 144 -8.18 -10.75 3.39
C THR A 144 -7.73 -11.18 2.01
N ILE A 145 -7.74 -12.48 1.75
CA ILE A 145 -7.48 -13.06 0.43
C ILE A 145 -8.80 -13.51 -0.19
N PHE A 146 -9.04 -13.14 -1.45
CA PHE A 146 -10.21 -13.54 -2.22
C PHE A 146 -9.85 -14.67 -3.19
N PRO A 147 -10.34 -15.91 -2.94
CA PRO A 147 -10.04 -17.05 -3.80
C PRO A 147 -10.62 -16.91 -5.19
N GLY A 148 -9.84 -17.28 -6.21
CA GLY A 148 -10.24 -17.30 -7.61
C GLY A 148 -10.28 -15.94 -8.30
N LEU A 149 -9.96 -14.85 -7.60
CA LEU A 149 -10.00 -13.50 -8.16
C LEU A 149 -8.62 -13.00 -8.58
N GLU A 150 -8.60 -12.19 -9.63
CA GLU A 150 -7.43 -11.54 -10.18
C GLU A 150 -7.27 -10.10 -9.64
N HIS A 151 -6.44 -9.29 -10.30
CA HIS A 151 -6.03 -7.97 -9.84
C HIS A 151 -7.17 -6.97 -9.62
N ASP A 152 -8.22 -7.06 -10.44
CA ASP A 152 -9.35 -6.15 -10.43
C ASP A 152 -10.43 -6.51 -9.41
N LEU A 153 -10.34 -7.70 -8.80
CA LEU A 153 -11.39 -8.25 -7.94
C LEU A 153 -12.78 -8.12 -8.59
N ALA A 154 -12.93 -8.56 -9.84
CA ALA A 154 -14.16 -8.46 -10.63
C ALA A 154 -15.32 -9.35 -10.12
N ASP A 155 -15.81 -9.04 -8.92
CA ASP A 155 -16.99 -9.64 -8.31
C ASP A 155 -17.67 -8.59 -7.43
N SER A 156 -18.95 -8.33 -7.70
CA SER A 156 -19.73 -7.27 -7.01
C SER A 156 -19.90 -7.53 -5.52
N ASP A 157 -20.07 -8.79 -5.11
CA ASP A 157 -20.24 -9.14 -3.71
C ASP A 157 -18.92 -9.02 -2.96
N VAL A 158 -17.81 -9.42 -3.59
CA VAL A 158 -16.46 -9.21 -3.04
C VAL A 158 -16.16 -7.73 -2.88
N ARG A 159 -16.41 -6.91 -3.90
CA ARG A 159 -16.20 -5.46 -3.81
C ARG A 159 -17.05 -4.83 -2.71
N THR A 160 -18.31 -5.26 -2.58
CA THR A 160 -19.19 -4.81 -1.50
C THR A 160 -18.61 -5.18 -0.14
N ARG A 161 -18.25 -6.46 0.08
CA ARG A 161 -17.62 -6.91 1.34
C ARG A 161 -16.32 -6.18 1.66
N MET A 162 -15.47 -5.96 0.66
CA MET A 162 -14.22 -5.22 0.80
C MET A 162 -14.49 -3.77 1.24
N LEU A 163 -15.37 -3.05 0.55
CA LEU A 163 -15.70 -1.66 0.88
C LEU A 163 -16.37 -1.54 2.26
N THR A 164 -17.26 -2.47 2.63
CA THR A 164 -17.84 -2.54 3.98
C THR A 164 -16.76 -2.76 5.04
N ARG A 165 -15.81 -3.67 4.81
CA ARG A 165 -14.70 -3.91 5.74
C ARG A 165 -13.78 -2.70 5.86
N ILE A 166 -13.48 -2.02 4.76
CA ILE A 166 -12.73 -0.76 4.76
C ILE A 166 -13.44 0.30 5.61
N GLY A 167 -14.75 0.49 5.39
CA GLY A 167 -15.55 1.43 6.17
C GLY A 167 -15.49 1.14 7.67
N ALA A 168 -15.72 -0.11 8.07
CA ALA A 168 -15.64 -0.53 9.47
C ALA A 168 -14.25 -0.31 10.07
N PHE A 169 -13.19 -0.70 9.35
CA PHE A 169 -11.81 -0.52 9.78
C PHE A 169 -11.45 0.95 9.99
N LEU A 170 -11.81 1.82 9.04
CA LEU A 170 -11.59 3.26 9.17
C LEU A 170 -12.41 3.84 10.31
N SER A 171 -13.68 3.46 10.47
CA SER A 171 -14.49 3.91 11.62
C SER A 171 -13.86 3.54 12.96
N THR A 172 -13.27 2.34 13.10
CA THR A 172 -12.56 1.96 14.32
C THR A 172 -11.26 2.75 14.50
N ALA A 173 -10.47 2.90 13.45
CA ALA A 173 -9.14 3.50 13.53
C ALA A 173 -9.16 5.03 13.71
N ILE A 174 -10.14 5.72 13.11
CA ILE A 174 -10.21 7.18 13.07
C ILE A 174 -11.58 7.77 13.49
N GLY A 175 -12.57 6.93 13.79
CA GLY A 175 -13.90 7.39 14.23
C GLY A 175 -13.98 7.69 15.74
N GLY A 176 -13.02 7.21 16.54
CA GLY A 176 -12.94 7.47 17.98
C GLY A 176 -12.32 8.83 18.29
N GLY A 177 -13.10 9.91 18.17
CA GLY A 177 -12.67 11.25 18.58
C GLY A 177 -13.83 12.24 18.59
N SER A 178 -14.36 12.45 19.79
CA SER A 178 -15.44 13.37 20.18
C SER A 178 -15.31 14.73 19.52
N ALA A 179 -16.46 15.28 19.12
CA ALA A 179 -16.63 16.73 19.07
C ALA A 179 -16.30 17.30 20.46
N HIS A 180 -15.27 18.13 20.53
CA HIS A 180 -15.04 19.06 21.63
C HIS A 180 -14.73 20.42 21.01
#